data_AF-A0AA36LS27-F1
#
_entry.id   AF-A0AA36LS27-F1
#
_cell.length_a   1.000
_cell.length_b   1.000
_cell.length_c   1.000
_cell.angle_alpha   90.00
_cell.angle_beta   90.00
_cell.angle_gamma   90.00
#
_symmetry.space_group_name_H-M   'P 1'
#
loop_
_entity.id
_entity.type
_entity.pdbx_description
1 polymer ?
#
loop_
_entity_poly.entity_id
_entity_poly.type
_entity_poly.pdbx_seq_one_letter_code
_entity_poly.pdbx_strand_id
1 'polypeptide(L)'
;MATNTVNDKSKQISIRIPHDVMDGMEAVKMDGESNAGFIVTAMQGEIARRQLKESDENKLLSNLNSALEALARIEDIGTKAGENIRAIVDVAQSEIKLRQRKKPKD
;
A
#
# COMPACT_ATOMS: atom_id res chain seq x y z
N MET A 1 35.82 -33.20 -2.02
CA MET A 1 34.95 -33.41 -0.85
C MET A 1 33.56 -32.91 -1.22
N ALA A 2 32.50 -33.71 -1.02
CA ALA A 2 31.14 -33.29 -1.37
C ALA A 2 30.64 -32.27 -0.34
N THR A 3 30.55 -31.00 -0.72
CA THR A 3 30.09 -29.90 0.13
C THR A 3 28.56 -29.89 0.20
N ASN A 4 27.92 -30.98 0.65
CA ASN A 4 26.47 -31.06 0.83
C ASN A 4 26.05 -30.28 2.09
N THR A 5 26.17 -28.95 2.03
CA THR A 5 25.73 -28.00 3.06
C THR A 5 24.27 -27.57 2.87
N VAL A 6 23.60 -28.10 1.84
CA VAL A 6 22.21 -27.82 1.49
C VAL A 6 21.51 -29.14 1.22
N ASN A 7 20.34 -29.35 1.81
CA ASN A 7 19.38 -30.38 1.44
C ASN A 7 17.99 -29.73 1.25
N ASP A 8 17.01 -30.49 0.81
CA ASP A 8 15.66 -29.99 0.49
C ASP A 8 14.95 -29.32 1.67
N LYS A 9 15.42 -29.52 2.90
CA LYS A 9 14.78 -29.02 4.13
C LYS A 9 15.61 -27.97 4.88
N SER A 10 16.91 -27.87 4.63
CA SER A 10 17.81 -27.07 5.47
C SER A 10 19.11 -26.72 4.76
N LYS A 11 19.68 -25.58 5.16
CA LYS A 11 21.00 -25.12 4.76
C LYS A 11 21.85 -24.88 6.00
N GLN A 12 23.04 -25.47 6.04
CA GLN A 12 24.01 -25.23 7.10
C GLN A 12 24.83 -23.98 6.77
N ILE A 13 24.94 -23.08 7.75
CA ILE A 13 25.71 -21.84 7.65
C ILE A 13 26.66 -21.80 8.84
N SER A 14 27.93 -21.44 8.59
CA SER A 14 28.92 -21.23 9.65
C SER A 14 29.19 -19.73 9.79
N ILE A 15 28.91 -19.18 10.96
CA ILE A 15 29.17 -17.78 11.31
C ILE A 15 29.82 -17.71 12.69
N ARG A 16 30.57 -16.63 12.94
CA ARG A 16 31.06 -16.30 14.28
C ARG A 16 30.05 -15.39 14.97
N ILE A 17 29.67 -15.73 16.20
CA ILE A 17 28.77 -14.93 17.03
C ILE A 17 29.63 -14.32 18.16
N PRO A 18 29.59 -12.99 18.38
CA PRO A 18 30.25 -12.35 19.51
C PRO A 18 29.82 -12.94 20.87
N HIS A 19 30.74 -12.92 21.84
CA HIS A 19 30.49 -13.52 23.16
C HIS A 19 29.35 -12.86 23.91
N ASP A 20 29.26 -11.53 23.88
CA ASP A 20 28.18 -10.76 24.49
C ASP A 20 26.80 -11.15 23.94
N VAL A 21 26.69 -11.39 22.63
CA VAL A 21 25.46 -11.86 21.99
C VAL A 21 25.13 -13.29 22.40
N MET A 22 26.14 -14.15 22.49
CA MET A 22 25.97 -15.54 22.91
C MET A 22 25.51 -15.63 24.38
N ASP A 23 26.15 -14.88 25.26
CA ASP A 23 25.81 -14.80 26.68
C ASP A 23 24.40 -14.21 26.88
N GLY A 24 24.07 -13.19 26.10
CA GLY A 24 22.73 -12.60 26.09
C GLY A 24 21.66 -13.59 25.67
N MET A 25 21.92 -14.45 24.67
CA MET A 25 21.01 -15.52 24.28
C MET A 25 20.81 -16.53 25.42
N GLU A 26 21.90 -17.03 26.01
CA GLU A 26 21.81 -18.01 27.09
C GLU A 26 21.07 -17.46 28.33
N ALA A 27 21.17 -16.17 28.60
CA ALA A 27 20.46 -15.52 29.71
C ALA A 27 18.93 -15.44 29.52
N VAL A 28 18.43 -15.48 28.28
CA VAL A 28 16.99 -15.33 27.96
C VAL A 28 16.35 -16.58 27.38
N LYS A 29 17.12 -17.65 27.16
CA LYS A 29 16.61 -18.93 26.69
C LYS A 29 15.63 -19.55 27.67
N MET A 30 14.60 -20.17 27.13
CA MET A 30 13.63 -20.91 27.94
C MET A 30 14.19 -22.27 28.36
N ASP A 31 13.64 -22.83 29.44
CA ASP A 31 14.05 -24.16 29.91
C ASP A 31 13.77 -25.22 28.84
N GLY A 32 14.76 -26.09 28.60
CA GLY A 32 14.72 -27.09 27.53
C GLY A 32 14.88 -26.54 26.10
N GLU A 33 15.07 -25.24 25.90
CA GLU A 33 15.27 -24.66 24.57
C GLU A 33 16.69 -24.91 24.05
N SER A 34 16.79 -25.43 22.82
CA SER A 34 18.08 -25.60 22.14
C SER A 34 18.56 -24.29 21.49
N ASN A 35 19.88 -24.10 21.39
CA ASN A 35 20.48 -22.92 20.74
C ASN A 35 20.00 -22.78 19.30
N ALA A 36 19.90 -23.90 18.58
CA ALA A 36 19.37 -23.92 17.22
C ALA A 36 17.90 -23.49 17.17
N GLY A 37 17.07 -23.98 18.11
CA GLY A 37 15.66 -23.60 18.24
C GLY A 37 15.50 -22.10 18.48
N PHE A 38 16.26 -21.54 19.42
CA PHE A 38 16.27 -20.11 19.70
C PHE A 38 16.62 -19.29 18.46
N ILE A 39 17.72 -19.63 17.78
CA ILE A 39 18.21 -18.90 16.60
C ILE A 39 17.19 -18.97 15.45
N VAL A 40 16.61 -20.14 15.17
CA VAL A 40 15.59 -20.30 14.13
C VAL A 40 14.36 -19.45 14.43
N THR A 41 13.85 -19.49 15.67
CA THR A 41 12.71 -18.67 16.10
C THR A 41 13.02 -17.18 15.96
N ALA A 42 14.21 -16.74 16.40
CA ALA A 42 14.64 -15.35 16.28
C ALA A 42 14.71 -14.89 14.81
N MET A 43 15.24 -15.73 13.92
CA MET A 43 15.30 -15.47 12.47
C MET A 43 13.89 -15.36 11.86
N GLN A 44 12.98 -16.28 12.21
CA GLN A 44 11.59 -16.24 11.75
C GLN A 44 10.90 -14.95 12.20
N GLY A 45 11.09 -14.54 13.46
CA GLY A 45 10.56 -13.29 13.98
C GLY A 45 11.08 -12.07 13.23
N GLU A 46 12.37 -12.03 12.88
CA GLU A 46 12.93 -10.93 12.08
C GLU A 46 12.41 -10.91 10.65
N ILE A 47 12.24 -12.06 10.01
CA ILE A 47 11.62 -12.17 8.67
C ILE A 47 10.21 -11.59 8.71
N ALA A 48 9.39 -12.02 9.68
CA ALA A 48 8.01 -11.54 9.82
C ALA A 48 7.96 -10.02 10.06
N ARG A 49 8.85 -9.47 10.90
CA ARG A 49 8.94 -8.02 11.13
C ARG A 49 9.24 -7.23 9.85
N ARG A 50 10.12 -7.73 8.99
CA ARG A 50 10.46 -7.07 7.72
C ARG A 50 9.33 -7.17 6.71
N GLN A 51 8.72 -8.34 6.58
CA GLN A 51 7.55 -8.55 5.72
C GLN A 51 6.37 -7.65 6.13
N LEU A 52 6.15 -7.45 7.43
CA LEU A 52 5.11 -6.55 7.92
C LEU A 52 5.37 -5.08 7.52
N LYS A 53 6.62 -4.61 7.65
CA LYS A 53 7.00 -3.26 7.21
C LYS A 53 6.78 -3.06 5.71
N GLU A 54 7.20 -4.02 4.90
CA GLU A 54 6.95 -4.00 3.45
C GLU A 54 5.44 -4.04 3.12
N SER A 55 4.66 -4.82 3.87
CA SER A 55 3.20 -4.87 3.78
C SER A 55 2.57 -3.51 4.08
N ASP A 56 2.97 -2.86 5.16
CA ASP A 56 2.43 -1.56 5.56
C ASP A 56 2.76 -0.47 4.54
N GLU A 57 3.98 -0.47 4.00
CA GLU A 57 4.40 0.42 2.92
C GLU A 57 3.60 0.15 1.63
N ASN A 58 3.46 -1.12 1.23
CA ASN A 58 2.63 -1.50 0.08
C ASN A 58 1.16 -1.14 0.28
N LYS A 59 0.62 -1.27 1.49
CA LYS A 59 -0.75 -0.90 1.84
C LYS A 59 -0.94 0.60 1.75
N LEU A 60 0.02 1.39 2.25
CA LEU A 60 0.00 2.84 2.12
C LEU A 60 0.00 3.26 0.64
N LEU A 61 0.91 2.70 -0.17
CA LEU A 61 0.96 2.96 -1.62
C LEU A 61 -0.36 2.59 -2.32
N SER A 62 -0.96 1.45 -1.97
CA SER A 62 -2.25 1.03 -2.54
C SER A 62 -3.39 1.99 -2.19
N ASN A 63 -3.41 2.51 -0.97
CA ASN A 63 -4.40 3.48 -0.52
C ASN A 63 -4.23 4.83 -1.25
N LEU A 64 -2.99 5.29 -1.43
CA LEU A 64 -2.72 6.51 -2.20
C LEU A 64 -3.19 6.38 -3.66
N ASN A 65 -2.92 5.24 -4.30
CA ASN A 65 -3.38 4.98 -5.66
C ASN A 65 -4.91 4.99 -5.76
N SER A 66 -5.59 4.36 -4.80
CA SER A 66 -7.07 4.40 -4.76
C SER A 66 -7.62 5.81 -4.55
N ALA A 67 -6.98 6.62 -3.70
CA ALA A 67 -7.36 8.02 -3.51
C ALA A 67 -7.16 8.85 -4.79
N LEU A 68 -6.08 8.60 -5.54
CA LEU A 68 -5.81 9.26 -6.81
C LEU A 68 -6.86 8.89 -7.87
N GLU A 69 -7.25 7.61 -7.96
CA GLU A 69 -8.34 7.17 -8.84
C GLU A 69 -9.68 7.83 -8.47
N ALA A 70 -9.97 7.98 -7.17
CA ALA A 70 -11.18 8.67 -6.73
C ALA A 70 -11.18 10.15 -7.15
N LEU A 71 -10.05 10.84 -7.06
CA LEU A 71 -9.91 12.22 -7.53
C LEU A 71 -10.11 12.34 -9.04
N ALA A 72 -9.56 11.42 -9.83
CA ALA A 72 -9.78 11.38 -11.29
C ALA A 72 -11.27 11.19 -11.65
N ARG A 73 -11.99 10.36 -10.88
CA ARG A 73 -13.45 10.22 -11.06
C ARG A 73 -14.21 11.51 -10.72
N ILE A 74 -13.79 12.22 -9.67
CA ILE A 74 -14.40 13.51 -9.29
C ILE A 74 -14.18 14.54 -10.40
N GLU A 75 -12.99 14.56 -11.01
CA GLU A 75 -12.69 15.43 -12.15
C GLU A 75 -13.65 15.17 -13.32
N ASP A 76 -13.81 13.92 -13.74
CA ASP A 76 -14.73 13.53 -14.83
C ASP A 76 -16.20 13.87 -14.52
N ILE A 77 -16.62 13.74 -13.26
CA ILE A 77 -17.96 14.19 -12.85
C ILE A 77 -18.08 15.71 -12.95
N GLY A 78 -17.05 16.44 -12.51
CA GLY A 78 -17.01 17.90 -12.55
C GLY A 78 -17.07 18.46 -13.97
N THR A 79 -16.34 17.86 -14.91
CA THR A 79 -16.36 18.26 -16.33
C THR A 79 -17.76 18.06 -16.92
N LYS A 80 -18.36 16.87 -16.74
CA LYS A 80 -19.73 16.57 -17.19
C LYS A 80 -20.77 17.49 -16.58
N ALA A 81 -20.66 17.79 -15.28
CA ALA A 81 -21.55 18.73 -14.61
C ALA A 81 -21.43 20.13 -15.23
N GLY A 82 -20.21 20.59 -15.50
CA GLY A 82 -19.96 21.87 -16.17
C GLY A 82 -20.56 21.94 -17.58
N GLU A 83 -20.43 20.88 -18.37
CA GLU A 83 -21.04 20.78 -19.71
C GLU A 83 -22.56 20.87 -19.64
N ASN A 84 -23.18 20.12 -18.72
CA ASN A 84 -24.62 20.13 -18.51
C ASN A 84 -25.13 21.52 -18.10
N ILE A 85 -24.45 22.20 -17.18
CA ILE A 85 -24.79 23.57 -16.78
C ILE A 85 -24.73 24.50 -17.98
N ARG A 86 -23.67 24.40 -18.80
CA ARG A 86 -23.50 25.24 -19.99
C ARG A 86 -24.63 25.03 -21.00
N ALA A 87 -25.03 23.78 -21.23
CA ALA A 87 -26.18 23.45 -22.08
C ALA A 87 -27.50 24.07 -21.56
N ILE A 88 -27.75 24.01 -20.25
CA ILE A 88 -28.94 24.63 -19.64
C ILE A 88 -28.93 26.16 -19.83
N VAL A 89 -27.77 26.79 -19.64
CA VAL A 89 -27.62 28.24 -19.85
C VAL A 89 -27.90 28.62 -21.30
N ASP A 90 -27.42 27.85 -22.27
CA ASP A 90 -27.64 28.10 -23.69
C ASP A 90 -29.12 27.99 -24.07
N VAL A 91 -29.83 26.99 -23.53
CA VAL A 91 -31.29 26.85 -23.70
C VAL A 91 -32.04 28.04 -23.08
N ALA A 92 -31.67 28.46 -21.87
CA ALA A 92 -32.30 29.60 -21.23
C ALA A 92 -32.07 30.90 -22.03
N GLN A 93 -30.85 31.14 -22.52
CA GLN A 93 -30.53 32.33 -23.32
C GLN A 93 -31.28 32.36 -24.66
N SER A 94 -31.39 31.22 -25.34
CA SER A 94 -32.16 31.11 -26.59
C SER A 94 -33.65 31.39 -26.35
N GLU A 95 -34.24 30.85 -25.29
CA GLU A 95 -35.63 31.09 -24.89
C GLU A 95 -35.88 32.58 -24.54
N ILE A 96 -34.96 33.23 -23.81
CA ILE A 96 -35.04 34.68 -23.50
C ILE A 96 -35.05 35.51 -24.79
N LYS A 97 -34.13 35.22 -25.73
CA LYS A 97 -34.05 35.92 -27.02
C LYS A 97 -35.34 35.76 -27.83
N LEU A 98 -35.93 34.57 -27.85
CA LEU A 98 -37.21 34.30 -28.53
C LEU A 98 -38.35 35.15 -27.94
N ARG A 99 -38.43 35.22 -26.61
CA ARG A 99 -39.47 36.01 -25.91
C ARG A 99 -39.30 37.52 -26.13
N GLN A 100 -38.08 38.02 -26.18
CA GLN A 100 -37.81 39.43 -26.48
C GLN A 100 -38.26 39.83 -27.90
N ARG A 101 -38.11 38.93 -28.90
CA ARG A 101 -38.57 39.18 -30.28
C ARG A 101 -40.08 39.17 -30.45
N LYS A 102 -40.83 38.50 -29.56
CA LYS A 102 -42.29 38.38 -29.63
C LYS A 102 -43.05 39.49 -28.88
N LYS A 103 -42.38 40.42 -28.20
CA LYS A 103 -43.08 41.58 -27.60
C LYS A 103 -43.58 42.52 -28.72
N PRO A 104 -44.88 42.84 -28.79
CA PRO A 104 -45.39 43.84 -29.73
C PRO A 104 -44.83 45.22 -29.38
N LYS A 105 -44.52 46.03 -30.40
CA LYS A 105 -44.26 47.47 -30.23
C LYS A 105 -45.62 48.13 -29.97
N ASP A 106 -45.78 48.69 -28.77
CA ASP A 106 -46.78 49.73 -28.51
C ASP A 106 -46.43 51.01 -29.28
#